data_AF-A0A5C3PFV4-F1
#
_entry.id   AF-A0A5C3PFV4-F1
#
_cell.length_a   1.000
_cell.length_b   1.000
_cell.length_c   1.000
_cell.angle_alpha   90.00
_cell.angle_beta   90.00
_cell.angle_gamma   90.00
#
_symmetry.space_group_name_H-M   'P 1'
#
loop_
_entity.id
_entity.type
_entity.pdbx_description
1 polymer ?
#
loop_
_entity_poly.entity_id
_entity_poly.type
_entity_poly.pdbx_seq_one_letter_code
_entity_poly.pdbx_strand_id
1 'polypeptide(L)'
;MNMSPTTSRSSTLTEASSAELLLHVFGGEIDLNNDATHDKFREAIASDAVKNKTLVAIHDLNHTVRDIIKAFRRIRRDLQSFDKKAFRGHDDTVLQLSPEWDKLHEAFHEILDTSRDNATEAAAFMRQFTNTMLQDVDESEYPALKEELANFITMLEDKEEKANKAKKEFRELADDVHLFVAKIDEVLLDAEEPIHRELDRTKLRIGDLHVRLRQISEESTKMAIACVASFATAALGVGAAIVTLSPEAFALAVHTFKRNVRTSKTSAVALVHSGSKLSTLLHEKKDVKQELKKCSKEAEDLSKRMSALYGYKLSLESTKSDVEMLSSQISTFVNIWQSLKQDLHSFNEQLGYAAKPNIKINKFFPKKVANTRGLYTTLIFLLEEYAKGSVDVEDEETLCDSDGVKKAEI
;
A
#
# COMPACT_ATOMS: atom_id res chain seq x y z
N MET A 1 -15.85 -13.27 -12.28
CA MET A 1 -14.40 -13.58 -12.26
C MET A 1 -14.20 -14.69 -11.26
N ASN A 2 -13.86 -15.90 -11.71
CA ASN A 2 -13.53 -17.01 -10.82
C ASN A 2 -12.13 -16.75 -10.26
N MET A 3 -12.05 -16.22 -9.05
CA MET A 3 -10.79 -16.20 -8.31
C MET A 3 -10.51 -17.63 -7.86
N SER A 4 -9.55 -18.27 -8.51
CA SER A 4 -8.96 -19.51 -8.02
C SER A 4 -8.41 -19.25 -6.62
N PRO A 5 -8.68 -20.12 -5.63
CA PRO A 5 -8.08 -19.97 -4.31
C PRO A 5 -6.57 -20.13 -4.46
N THR A 6 -5.84 -19.02 -4.36
CA THR A 6 -4.40 -19.05 -4.16
C THR A 6 -4.19 -19.84 -2.89
N THR A 7 -3.72 -21.08 -3.04
CA THR A 7 -3.36 -21.92 -1.89
C THR A 7 -2.12 -21.27 -1.32
N SER A 8 -2.33 -20.29 -0.44
CA SER A 8 -1.26 -19.64 0.29
C SER A 8 -0.62 -20.75 1.10
N ARG A 9 0.52 -21.23 0.58
CA ARG A 9 1.36 -22.22 1.24
C ARG A 9 1.98 -21.44 2.39
N SER A 10 1.19 -21.25 3.45
CA SER A 10 1.64 -20.69 4.70
C SER A 10 2.86 -21.51 5.07
N SER A 11 4.02 -20.89 4.92
CA SER A 11 5.30 -21.40 5.37
C SER A 11 5.19 -21.42 6.88
N THR A 12 4.53 -22.45 7.39
CA THR A 12 4.55 -22.86 8.79
C THR A 12 5.94 -23.43 9.05
N LEU A 13 6.96 -22.60 8.91
CA LEU A 13 8.04 -22.57 9.87
C LEU A 13 7.40 -22.02 11.14
N THR A 14 6.61 -22.87 11.81
CA THR A 14 6.10 -22.55 13.13
C THR A 14 7.32 -22.22 13.98
N GLU A 15 7.26 -21.14 14.76
CA GLU A 15 8.20 -20.92 15.86
C GLU A 15 8.40 -22.21 16.65
N ALA A 16 7.36 -23.06 16.74
CA ALA A 16 7.43 -24.41 17.28
C ALA A 16 8.46 -25.32 16.61
N SER A 17 8.71 -25.32 15.29
CA SER A 17 9.67 -26.26 14.67
C SER A 17 11.13 -25.85 14.86
N SER A 18 11.43 -24.55 14.84
CA SER A 18 12.77 -24.04 15.17
C SER A 18 13.01 -24.05 16.67
N ALA A 19 12.00 -23.66 17.47
CA ALA A 19 12.07 -23.78 18.92
C ALA A 19 12.07 -25.25 19.37
N GLU A 20 11.40 -26.19 18.71
CA GLU A 20 11.51 -27.64 19.00
C GLU A 20 12.88 -28.18 18.61
N LEU A 21 13.46 -27.77 17.48
CA LEU A 21 14.84 -28.20 17.16
C LEU A 21 15.83 -27.65 18.20
N LEU A 22 15.64 -26.40 18.63
CA LEU A 22 16.49 -25.79 19.65
C LEU A 22 16.20 -26.35 21.06
N LEU A 23 14.95 -26.64 21.44
CA LEU A 23 14.59 -27.27 22.73
C LEU A 23 14.99 -28.74 22.78
N HIS A 24 14.86 -29.46 21.67
CA HIS A 24 15.18 -30.89 21.62
C HIS A 24 16.70 -31.12 21.51
N VAL A 25 17.45 -30.14 21.01
CA VAL A 25 18.93 -30.16 20.98
C VAL A 25 19.56 -29.48 22.19
N PHE A 26 18.96 -28.40 22.72
CA PHE A 26 19.54 -27.53 23.76
C PHE A 26 18.70 -27.35 25.05
N GLY A 27 17.48 -27.90 25.12
CA GLY A 27 16.57 -27.70 26.26
C GLY A 27 16.80 -28.65 27.45
N GLY A 28 17.64 -29.68 27.30
CA GLY A 28 18.22 -30.40 28.43
C GLY A 28 19.52 -29.71 28.85
N GLU A 29 19.80 -29.65 30.15
CA GLU A 29 21.12 -29.23 30.65
C GLU A 29 22.17 -30.14 30.01
N ILE A 30 22.81 -29.65 28.94
CA ILE A 30 23.81 -30.43 28.21
C ILE A 30 25.00 -30.51 29.13
N ASP A 31 25.19 -31.66 29.77
CA ASP A 31 26.45 -31.95 30.44
C ASP A 31 27.53 -32.12 29.38
N LEU A 32 28.15 -30.99 29.02
CA LEU A 32 29.26 -30.89 28.08
C LEU A 32 30.53 -31.59 28.59
N ASN A 33 30.50 -32.20 29.78
CA ASN A 33 31.60 -33.04 30.29
C ASN A 33 31.41 -34.53 29.98
N ASN A 34 30.25 -34.94 29.42
CA ASN A 34 30.02 -36.31 28.97
C ASN A 34 30.41 -36.49 27.49
N ASP A 35 31.44 -37.31 27.24
CA ASP A 35 31.94 -37.60 25.88
C ASP A 35 30.86 -38.15 24.93
N ALA A 36 29.94 -38.99 25.43
CA ALA A 36 28.89 -39.58 24.61
C ALA A 36 27.83 -38.56 24.16
N THR A 37 27.53 -37.58 25.01
CA THR A 37 26.61 -36.47 24.66
C THR A 37 27.26 -35.56 23.62
N HIS A 38 28.56 -35.32 23.75
CA HIS A 38 29.34 -34.48 22.85
C HIS A 38 29.46 -35.07 21.44
N ASP A 39 29.68 -36.39 21.32
CA ASP A 39 29.80 -37.06 20.03
C ASP A 39 28.45 -37.12 19.29
N LYS A 40 27.35 -37.37 20.02
CA LYS A 40 25.98 -37.30 19.46
C LYS A 40 25.61 -35.91 18.97
N PHE A 41 25.98 -34.87 19.71
CA PHE A 41 25.76 -33.48 19.31
C PHE A 41 26.53 -33.14 18.03
N ARG A 42 27.80 -33.54 17.96
CA ARG A 42 28.64 -33.37 16.76
C ARG A 42 28.05 -34.10 15.56
N GLU A 43 27.63 -35.35 15.74
CA GLU A 43 26.98 -36.15 14.69
C GLU A 43 25.68 -35.50 14.21
N ALA A 44 24.86 -34.98 15.14
CA ALA A 44 23.62 -34.29 14.80
C ALA A 44 23.87 -33.03 13.95
N ILE A 45 24.82 -32.19 14.33
CA ILE A 45 25.17 -30.96 13.58
C ILE A 45 25.82 -31.28 12.24
N ALA A 46 26.69 -32.29 12.21
CA ALA A 46 27.35 -32.71 10.99
C ALA A 46 26.40 -33.44 10.02
N SER A 47 25.25 -33.92 10.52
CA SER A 47 24.29 -34.69 9.73
C SER A 47 23.79 -33.89 8.52
N ASP A 48 23.71 -34.58 7.38
CA ASP A 48 23.14 -34.00 6.16
C ASP A 48 21.69 -33.57 6.38
N ALA A 49 20.97 -34.21 7.31
CA ALA A 49 19.61 -33.83 7.66
C ALA A 49 19.52 -32.39 8.20
N VAL A 50 20.39 -32.02 9.15
CA VAL A 50 20.42 -30.65 9.70
C VAL A 50 20.88 -29.67 8.63
N LYS A 51 21.96 -29.96 7.91
CA LYS A 51 22.46 -29.08 6.83
C LYS A 51 21.42 -28.83 5.75
N ASN A 52 20.74 -29.88 5.29
CA ASN A 52 19.70 -29.78 4.27
C ASN A 52 18.49 -28.98 4.80
N LYS A 53 18.07 -29.20 6.05
CA LYS A 53 16.98 -28.43 6.64
C LYS A 53 17.32 -26.94 6.73
N THR A 54 18.55 -26.59 7.13
CA THR A 54 18.94 -25.19 7.24
C THR A 54 19.17 -24.53 5.88
N LEU A 55 19.66 -25.27 4.89
CA LEU A 55 19.70 -24.82 3.50
C LEU A 55 18.31 -24.51 2.95
N VAL A 56 17.35 -25.41 3.18
CA VAL A 56 15.95 -25.18 2.80
C VAL A 56 15.42 -23.91 3.47
N ALA A 57 15.71 -23.70 4.75
CA ALA A 57 15.28 -22.48 5.45
C ALA A 57 15.84 -21.18 4.83
N ILE A 58 17.09 -21.18 4.34
CA ILE A 58 17.65 -20.02 3.61
C ILE A 58 17.01 -19.84 2.26
N HIS A 59 16.79 -20.92 1.52
CA HIS A 59 16.09 -20.83 0.25
C HIS A 59 14.68 -20.28 0.42
N ASP A 60 13.98 -20.70 1.48
CA ASP A 60 12.66 -20.19 1.88
C ASP A 60 12.73 -18.71 2.29
N LEU A 61 13.79 -18.29 2.99
CA LEU A 61 14.02 -16.89 3.32
C LEU A 61 14.23 -16.03 2.07
N ASN A 62 15.12 -16.44 1.17
CA ASN A 62 15.34 -15.77 -0.11
C ASN A 62 14.08 -15.76 -0.97
N HIS A 63 13.29 -16.83 -0.94
CA HIS A 63 11.97 -16.85 -1.57
C HIS A 63 11.04 -15.80 -0.97
N THR A 64 11.02 -15.67 0.36
CA THR A 64 10.21 -14.67 1.06
C THR A 64 10.64 -13.26 0.70
N VAL A 65 11.94 -12.96 0.58
CA VAL A 65 12.44 -11.67 0.05
C VAL A 65 11.82 -11.37 -1.32
N ARG A 66 11.85 -12.35 -2.24
CA ARG A 66 11.28 -12.16 -3.58
C ARG A 66 9.78 -11.92 -3.54
N ASP A 67 9.06 -12.65 -2.70
CA ASP A 67 7.62 -12.48 -2.53
C ASP A 67 7.29 -11.09 -1.98
N ILE A 68 8.08 -10.60 -1.01
CA ILE A 68 7.99 -9.24 -0.47
C ILE A 68 8.18 -8.20 -1.58
N ILE A 69 9.25 -8.31 -2.38
CA ILE A 69 9.51 -7.38 -3.50
C ILE A 69 8.36 -7.41 -4.52
N LYS A 70 7.86 -8.60 -4.87
CA LYS A 70 6.70 -8.76 -5.76
C LYS A 70 5.45 -8.13 -5.16
N ALA A 71 5.23 -8.23 -3.85
CA ALA A 71 4.13 -7.61 -3.14
C ALA A 71 4.23 -6.08 -3.17
N PHE A 72 5.40 -5.50 -2.85
CA PHE A 72 5.65 -4.06 -2.98
C PHE A 72 5.33 -3.54 -4.38
N ARG A 73 5.79 -4.22 -5.43
CA ARG A 73 5.51 -3.86 -6.83
C ARG A 73 4.03 -3.98 -7.19
N ARG A 74 3.35 -5.03 -6.69
CA ARG A 74 1.90 -5.22 -6.91
C ARG A 74 1.12 -4.08 -6.27
N ILE A 75 1.33 -3.84 -4.97
CA ILE A 75 0.67 -2.78 -4.20
C ILE A 75 0.92 -1.43 -4.88
N ARG A 76 2.17 -1.13 -5.27
CA ARG A 76 2.51 0.09 -6.00
C ARG A 76 1.65 0.31 -7.23
N ARG A 77 1.41 -0.72 -8.06
CA ARG A 77 0.57 -0.59 -9.27
C ARG A 77 -0.87 -0.21 -8.92
N ASP A 78 -1.42 -0.79 -7.86
CA ASP A 78 -2.77 -0.50 -7.40
C ASP A 78 -2.86 0.95 -6.90
N LEU A 79 -1.89 1.40 -6.09
CA LEU A 79 -1.81 2.78 -5.59
C LEU A 79 -1.63 3.78 -6.74
N GLN A 80 -0.74 3.50 -7.70
CA GLN A 80 -0.57 4.35 -8.89
C GLN A 80 -1.84 4.45 -9.73
N SER A 81 -2.64 3.38 -9.79
CA SER A 81 -3.92 3.40 -10.51
C SER A 81 -4.94 4.33 -9.85
N PHE A 82 -4.89 4.47 -8.52
CA PHE A 82 -5.65 5.45 -7.75
C PHE A 82 -5.10 6.88 -7.99
N ASP A 83 -3.79 7.08 -7.84
CA ASP A 83 -3.15 8.40 -7.99
C ASP A 83 -3.39 9.00 -9.39
N LYS A 84 -3.41 8.17 -10.45
CA LYS A 84 -3.73 8.58 -11.82
C LYS A 84 -5.12 9.21 -11.98
N LYS A 85 -6.06 8.95 -11.07
CA LYS A 85 -7.38 9.59 -11.09
C LYS A 85 -7.39 10.99 -10.50
N ALA A 86 -6.31 11.38 -9.82
CA ALA A 86 -6.15 12.70 -9.21
C ALA A 86 -7.38 13.10 -8.37
N PHE A 87 -7.80 12.20 -7.48
CA PHE A 87 -8.83 12.53 -6.49
C PHE A 87 -8.32 13.69 -5.64
N ARG A 88 -9.24 14.60 -5.27
CA ARG A 88 -8.91 15.79 -4.51
C ARG A 88 -9.51 15.70 -3.12
N GLY A 89 -8.72 16.09 -2.12
CA GLY A 89 -9.13 16.17 -0.73
C GLY A 89 -9.99 17.39 -0.43
N HIS A 90 -10.32 17.56 0.86
CA HIS A 90 -11.03 18.71 1.40
C HIS A 90 -10.38 20.07 1.11
N ASP A 91 -9.05 20.11 0.98
CA ASP A 91 -8.22 21.30 0.74
C ASP A 91 -7.91 21.53 -0.75
N ASP A 92 -8.60 20.81 -1.65
CA ASP A 92 -8.37 20.80 -3.09
C ASP A 92 -6.98 20.27 -3.52
N THR A 93 -6.21 19.68 -2.61
CA THR A 93 -4.95 19.02 -2.96
C THR A 93 -5.20 17.67 -3.62
N VAL A 94 -4.31 17.30 -4.55
CA VAL A 94 -4.37 15.98 -5.19
C VAL A 94 -3.83 14.94 -4.23
N LEU A 95 -4.67 13.97 -3.88
CA LEU A 95 -4.33 12.89 -2.98
C LEU A 95 -3.47 11.85 -3.71
N GLN A 96 -2.36 11.47 -3.09
CA GLN A 96 -1.41 10.51 -3.63
C GLN A 96 -0.95 9.55 -2.54
N LEU A 97 -0.88 8.26 -2.88
CA LEU A 97 -0.43 7.19 -2.00
C LEU A 97 0.89 6.56 -2.47
N SER A 98 1.14 6.52 -3.78
CA SER A 98 2.34 5.86 -4.32
C SER A 98 3.67 6.48 -3.87
N PRO A 99 3.84 7.81 -3.69
CA PRO A 99 5.13 8.36 -3.30
C PRO A 99 5.59 7.94 -1.90
N GLU A 100 4.66 7.76 -0.96
CA GLU A 100 4.97 7.31 0.40
C GLU A 100 5.27 5.81 0.41
N TRP A 101 4.49 5.02 -0.34
CA TRP A 101 4.77 3.60 -0.54
C TRP A 101 6.15 3.35 -1.16
N ASP A 102 6.56 4.19 -2.11
CA ASP A 102 7.86 4.10 -2.75
C ASP A 102 9.01 4.28 -1.76
N LYS A 103 8.85 5.17 -0.77
CA LYS A 103 9.82 5.35 0.31
C LYS A 103 9.93 4.11 1.19
N LEU A 104 8.80 3.46 1.52
CA LEU A 104 8.80 2.22 2.30
C LEU A 104 9.51 1.09 1.53
N HIS A 105 9.30 1.02 0.22
CA HIS A 105 9.97 0.04 -0.64
C HIS A 105 11.48 0.29 -0.75
N GLU A 106 11.89 1.56 -0.88
CA GLU A 106 13.30 1.96 -0.87
C GLU A 106 13.96 1.64 0.48
N ALA A 107 13.30 1.96 1.59
CA ALA A 107 13.77 1.62 2.94
C ALA A 107 13.91 0.10 3.13
N PHE A 108 12.98 -0.70 2.60
CA PHE A 108 13.12 -2.16 2.60
C PHE A 108 14.41 -2.62 1.90
N HIS A 109 14.70 -2.09 0.72
CA HIS A 109 15.91 -2.43 -0.02
C HIS A 109 17.17 -2.03 0.74
N GLU A 110 17.22 -0.82 1.30
CA GLU A 110 18.38 -0.33 2.07
C GLU A 110 18.65 -1.20 3.31
N ILE A 111 17.59 -1.55 4.06
CA ILE A 111 17.69 -2.42 5.24
C ILE A 111 18.12 -3.83 4.84
N LEU A 112 17.58 -4.38 3.75
CA LEU A 112 17.94 -5.70 3.24
C LEU A 112 19.41 -5.77 2.79
N ASP A 113 19.88 -4.78 2.05
CA ASP A 113 21.25 -4.72 1.58
C ASP A 113 22.22 -4.59 2.77
N THR A 114 21.93 -3.66 3.70
CA THR A 114 22.69 -3.54 4.96
C THR A 114 22.69 -4.84 5.76
N SER A 115 21.56 -5.55 5.80
CA SER A 115 21.42 -6.84 6.47
C SER A 115 22.29 -7.93 5.83
N ARG A 116 22.39 -7.95 4.50
CA ARG A 116 23.26 -8.89 3.74
C ARG A 116 24.73 -8.55 3.89
N ASP A 117 25.08 -7.27 3.90
CA ASP A 117 26.45 -6.82 4.17
C ASP A 117 26.90 -7.24 5.57
N ASN A 118 26.04 -7.03 6.58
CA ASN A 118 26.29 -7.50 7.94
C ASN A 118 26.47 -9.02 8.03
N ALA A 119 25.68 -9.79 7.28
CA ALA A 119 25.83 -11.24 7.20
C ALA A 119 27.17 -11.65 6.56
N THR A 120 27.59 -10.96 5.48
CA THR A 120 28.88 -11.17 4.82
C THR A 120 30.04 -10.89 5.77
N GLU A 121 29.99 -9.76 6.48
CA GLU A 121 31.00 -9.41 7.48
C GLU A 121 31.07 -10.43 8.62
N ALA A 122 29.91 -10.87 9.13
CA ALA A 122 29.85 -11.86 10.19
C ALA A 122 30.40 -13.22 9.73
N ALA A 123 30.09 -13.65 8.50
CA ALA A 123 30.64 -14.86 7.91
C ALA A 123 32.17 -14.78 7.75
N ALA A 124 32.68 -13.66 7.25
CA ALA A 124 34.12 -13.43 7.11
C ALA A 124 34.84 -13.45 8.46
N PHE A 125 34.25 -12.80 9.47
CA PHE A 125 34.76 -12.77 10.84
C PHE A 125 34.78 -14.17 11.48
N MET A 126 33.68 -14.92 11.41
CA MET A 126 33.61 -16.29 11.93
C MET A 126 34.59 -17.22 11.21
N ARG A 127 34.80 -17.02 9.90
CA ARG A 127 35.80 -17.77 9.13
C ARG A 127 37.21 -17.49 9.62
N GLN A 128 37.55 -16.21 9.85
CA GLN A 128 38.85 -15.85 10.40
C GLN A 128 39.07 -16.57 11.73
N PHE A 129 38.13 -16.46 12.66
CA PHE A 129 38.20 -17.13 13.96
C PHE A 129 38.34 -18.65 13.85
N THR A 130 37.53 -19.27 12.98
CA THR A 130 37.58 -20.71 12.74
C THR A 130 38.94 -21.15 12.20
N ASN A 131 39.53 -20.36 11.30
CA ASN A 131 40.79 -20.68 10.66
C ASN A 131 42.01 -20.33 11.51
N THR A 132 41.94 -19.34 12.40
CA THR A 132 43.10 -18.87 13.18
C THR A 132 43.09 -19.36 14.62
N MET A 133 41.94 -19.42 15.30
CA MET A 133 41.87 -19.67 16.75
C MET A 133 41.39 -21.07 17.12
N LEU A 134 40.65 -21.74 16.23
CA LEU A 134 40.13 -23.09 16.46
C LEU A 134 40.99 -24.18 15.81
N GLN A 135 42.30 -23.93 15.68
CA GLN A 135 43.29 -24.96 15.32
C GLN A 135 43.72 -25.74 16.58
N ASP A 136 44.51 -26.80 16.41
CA ASP A 136 45.06 -27.54 17.55
C ASP A 136 46.11 -26.65 18.23
N VAL A 137 45.75 -26.08 19.40
CA VAL A 137 46.60 -25.17 20.18
C VAL A 137 47.33 -25.94 21.27
N ASP A 138 48.65 -25.82 21.34
CA ASP A 138 49.45 -26.43 22.39
C ASP A 138 49.18 -25.76 23.75
N GLU A 139 49.30 -26.51 24.85
CA GLU A 139 49.03 -25.99 26.20
C GLU A 139 49.91 -24.76 26.55
N SER A 140 51.10 -24.66 25.97
CA SER A 140 52.00 -23.51 26.13
C SER A 140 51.47 -22.22 25.51
N GLU A 141 50.57 -22.31 24.54
CA GLU A 141 50.01 -21.17 23.80
C GLU A 141 48.69 -20.66 24.39
N TYR A 142 48.17 -21.34 25.42
CA TYR A 142 46.93 -20.96 26.10
C TYR A 142 46.86 -19.49 26.57
N PRO A 143 47.93 -18.85 27.08
CA PRO A 143 47.88 -17.42 27.41
C PRO A 143 47.61 -16.53 26.19
N ALA A 144 48.26 -16.80 25.06
CA ALA A 144 48.05 -16.05 23.82
C ALA A 144 46.64 -16.30 23.26
N LEU A 145 46.18 -17.55 23.32
CA LEU A 145 44.80 -17.90 22.95
C LEU A 145 43.77 -17.13 23.78
N LYS A 146 44.00 -16.93 25.08
CA LYS A 146 43.10 -16.14 25.94
C LYS A 146 43.05 -14.67 25.54
N GLU A 147 44.18 -14.07 25.16
CA GLU A 147 44.24 -12.69 24.68
C GLU A 147 43.50 -12.53 23.35
N GLU A 148 43.78 -13.41 22.41
CA GLU A 148 43.10 -13.48 21.12
C GLU A 148 41.58 -13.70 21.27
N LEU A 149 41.17 -14.55 22.21
CA LEU A 149 39.77 -14.79 22.52
C LEU A 149 39.08 -13.54 23.11
N ALA A 150 39.80 -12.75 23.91
CA ALA A 150 39.28 -11.49 24.43
C ALA A 150 39.04 -10.46 23.30
N ASN A 151 39.98 -10.36 22.36
CA ASN A 151 39.81 -9.50 21.17
C ASN A 151 38.61 -9.96 20.32
N PHE A 152 38.46 -11.27 20.15
CA PHE A 152 37.34 -11.85 19.43
C PHE A 152 35.99 -11.52 20.11
N ILE A 153 35.91 -11.60 21.43
CA ILE A 153 34.72 -11.23 22.20
C ILE A 153 34.29 -9.79 21.90
N THR A 154 35.23 -8.83 21.89
CA THR A 154 34.91 -7.43 21.57
C THR A 154 34.38 -7.27 20.14
N MET A 155 34.93 -8.00 19.17
CA MET A 155 34.40 -7.98 17.80
C MET A 155 33.02 -8.65 17.69
N LEU A 156 32.76 -9.68 18.50
CA LEU A 156 31.47 -10.35 18.55
C LEU A 156 30.38 -9.41 19.11
N GLU A 157 30.71 -8.58 20.10
CA GLU A 157 29.81 -7.54 20.63
C GLU A 157 29.41 -6.51 19.55
N ASP A 158 30.35 -6.07 18.70
CA ASP A 158 30.05 -5.23 17.52
C ASP A 158 29.05 -5.92 16.58
N LYS A 159 29.26 -7.21 16.29
CA LYS A 159 28.33 -7.96 15.42
C LYS A 159 26.96 -8.17 16.07
N GLU A 160 26.91 -8.38 17.38
CA GLU A 160 25.64 -8.45 18.13
C GLU A 160 24.87 -7.12 18.04
N GLU A 161 25.56 -5.98 18.15
CA GLU A 161 24.96 -4.66 18.01
C GLU A 161 24.41 -4.44 16.59
N LYS A 162 25.18 -4.78 15.54
CA LYS A 162 24.73 -4.70 14.14
C LYS A 162 23.50 -5.57 13.87
N ALA A 163 23.49 -6.81 14.38
CA ALA A 163 22.33 -7.71 14.29
C ALA A 163 21.10 -7.10 15.00
N ASN A 164 21.29 -6.51 16.18
CA ASN A 164 20.22 -5.86 16.92
C ASN A 164 19.69 -4.59 16.22
N LYS A 165 20.57 -3.84 15.54
CA LYS A 165 20.20 -2.69 14.70
C LYS A 165 19.33 -3.14 13.52
N ALA A 166 19.79 -4.11 12.74
CA ALA A 166 19.01 -4.65 11.61
C ALA A 166 17.63 -5.16 12.05
N LYS A 167 17.57 -5.87 13.19
CA LYS A 167 16.30 -6.31 13.80
C LYS A 167 15.36 -5.14 14.09
N LYS A 168 15.89 -4.05 14.66
CA LYS A 168 15.10 -2.86 15.00
C LYS A 168 14.57 -2.17 13.74
N GLU A 169 15.42 -1.99 12.72
CA GLU A 169 15.04 -1.36 11.45
C GLU A 169 13.95 -2.15 10.72
N PHE A 170 14.07 -3.48 10.63
CA PHE A 170 13.01 -4.31 10.05
C PHE A 170 11.69 -4.23 10.83
N ARG A 171 11.75 -4.12 12.16
CA ARG A 171 10.55 -3.96 12.99
C ARG A 171 9.87 -2.61 12.73
N GLU A 172 10.65 -1.53 12.75
CA GLU A 172 10.14 -0.19 12.45
C GLU A 172 9.51 -0.15 11.05
N LEU A 173 10.16 -0.74 10.05
CA LEU A 173 9.59 -0.87 8.71
C LEU A 173 8.29 -1.68 8.68
N ALA A 174 8.22 -2.81 9.41
CA ALA A 174 7.00 -3.62 9.47
C ALA A 174 5.83 -2.85 10.10
N ASP A 175 6.11 -2.08 11.14
CA ASP A 175 5.14 -1.20 11.80
C ASP A 175 4.69 -0.07 10.85
N ASP A 176 5.61 0.58 10.15
CA ASP A 176 5.31 1.65 9.18
C ASP A 176 4.47 1.13 8.00
N VAL A 177 4.82 -0.05 7.47
CA VAL A 177 4.03 -0.74 6.43
C VAL A 177 2.63 -1.04 6.95
N HIS A 178 2.48 -1.51 8.20
CA HIS A 178 1.17 -1.75 8.78
C HIS A 178 0.35 -0.46 8.98
N LEU A 179 0.99 0.61 9.48
CA LEU A 179 0.34 1.92 9.66
C LEU A 179 -0.11 2.55 8.34
N PHE A 180 0.52 2.20 7.21
CA PHE A 180 0.10 2.63 5.89
C PHE A 180 -1.35 2.22 5.55
N VAL A 181 -1.89 1.16 6.16
CA VAL A 181 -3.32 0.79 6.03
C VAL A 181 -4.23 1.91 6.53
N ALA A 182 -3.93 2.49 7.69
CA ALA A 182 -4.69 3.61 8.23
C ALA A 182 -4.58 4.85 7.33
N LYS A 183 -3.42 5.03 6.68
CA LYS A 183 -3.21 6.12 5.71
C LYS A 183 -4.10 5.97 4.46
N ILE A 184 -4.24 4.74 3.95
CA ILE A 184 -5.17 4.44 2.86
C ILE A 184 -6.60 4.82 3.24
N ASP A 185 -7.03 4.48 4.46
CA ASP A 185 -8.36 4.83 4.96
C ASP A 185 -8.59 6.33 5.07
N GLU A 186 -7.62 7.05 5.63
CA GLU A 186 -7.67 8.51 5.74
C GLU A 186 -7.81 9.17 4.36
N VAL A 187 -6.99 8.76 3.39
CA VAL A 187 -7.02 9.30 2.02
C VAL A 187 -8.32 8.99 1.30
N LEU A 188 -8.87 7.78 1.48
CA LEU A 188 -10.16 7.42 0.90
C LEU A 188 -11.31 8.24 1.48
N LEU A 189 -11.29 8.49 2.78
CA LEU A 189 -12.28 9.32 3.46
C LEU A 189 -12.19 10.79 3.00
N ASP A 190 -10.97 11.33 2.90
CA ASP A 190 -10.75 12.71 2.42
C ASP A 190 -11.14 12.88 0.94
N ALA A 191 -10.99 11.84 0.12
CA ALA A 191 -11.49 11.85 -1.26
C ALA A 191 -13.03 11.78 -1.36
N GLU A 192 -13.67 11.11 -0.40
CA GLU A 192 -15.12 10.83 -0.39
C GLU A 192 -15.94 12.07 0.00
N GLU A 193 -15.47 12.86 0.96
CA GLU A 193 -16.22 13.98 1.53
C GLU A 193 -16.52 15.10 0.51
N PRO A 194 -15.56 15.61 -0.29
CA PRO A 194 -15.83 16.67 -1.27
C PRO A 194 -16.85 16.23 -2.33
N ILE A 195 -16.75 14.99 -2.81
CA ILE A 195 -17.65 14.44 -3.83
C ILE A 195 -19.08 14.36 -3.28
N HIS A 196 -19.26 13.89 -2.05
CA HIS A 196 -20.57 13.86 -1.39
C HIS A 196 -21.15 15.26 -1.21
N ARG A 197 -20.36 16.20 -0.67
CA ARG A 197 -20.80 17.58 -0.46
C ARG A 197 -21.22 18.25 -1.77
N GLU A 198 -20.46 18.08 -2.84
CA GLU A 198 -20.79 18.61 -4.17
C GLU A 198 -22.04 17.96 -4.76
N LEU A 199 -22.19 16.64 -4.59
CA LEU A 199 -23.35 15.90 -5.09
C LEU A 199 -24.63 16.35 -4.39
N ASP A 200 -24.60 16.49 -3.06
CA ASP A 200 -25.75 16.93 -2.28
C ASP A 200 -26.12 18.39 -2.58
N ARG A 201 -25.12 19.28 -2.71
CA ARG A 201 -25.33 20.65 -3.18
C ARG A 201 -25.98 20.69 -4.57
N THR A 202 -25.53 19.84 -5.48
CA THR A 202 -26.07 19.77 -6.85
C THR A 202 -27.51 19.23 -6.85
N LYS A 203 -27.81 18.22 -6.03
CA LYS A 203 -29.17 17.69 -5.85
C LYS A 203 -30.13 18.74 -5.28
N LEU A 204 -29.69 19.51 -4.28
CA LEU A 204 -30.48 20.62 -3.72
C LEU A 204 -30.78 21.66 -4.80
N ARG A 205 -29.78 22.09 -5.57
CA ARG A 205 -29.96 23.03 -6.68
C ARG A 205 -30.90 22.51 -7.77
N ILE A 206 -30.82 21.21 -8.10
CA ILE A 206 -31.78 20.57 -9.02
C ILE A 206 -33.21 20.65 -8.44
N GLY A 207 -33.38 20.42 -7.14
CA GLY A 207 -34.66 20.58 -6.44
C GLY A 207 -35.22 21.99 -6.57
N ASP A 208 -34.40 23.00 -6.28
CA ASP A 208 -34.78 24.42 -6.37
C ASP A 208 -35.15 24.83 -7.80
N LEU A 209 -34.39 24.37 -8.80
CA LEU A 209 -34.68 24.64 -10.21
C LEU A 209 -35.99 24.01 -10.67
N HIS A 210 -36.36 22.82 -10.17
CA HIS A 210 -37.67 22.23 -10.43
C HIS A 210 -38.81 23.05 -9.83
N VAL A 211 -38.65 23.56 -8.61
CA VAL A 211 -39.63 24.44 -7.96
C VAL A 211 -39.80 25.73 -8.76
N ARG A 212 -38.71 26.39 -9.15
CA ARG A 212 -38.74 27.61 -9.97
C ARG A 212 -39.36 27.37 -11.34
N LEU A 213 -39.03 26.26 -12.00
CA LEU A 213 -39.61 25.90 -13.29
C LEU A 213 -41.13 25.71 -13.21
N ARG A 214 -41.61 25.10 -12.12
CA ARG A 214 -43.04 24.93 -11.84
C ARG A 214 -43.74 26.28 -11.65
N GLN A 215 -43.16 27.16 -10.84
CA GLN A 215 -43.69 28.52 -10.61
C GLN A 215 -43.79 29.32 -11.92
N ILE A 216 -42.72 29.36 -12.73
CA ILE A 216 -42.73 30.04 -14.04
C ILE A 216 -43.78 29.42 -14.97
N SER A 217 -43.95 28.10 -14.95
CA SER A 217 -44.97 27.42 -15.75
C SER A 217 -46.39 27.78 -15.32
N GLU A 218 -46.66 27.86 -14.01
CA GLU A 218 -47.95 28.29 -13.48
C GLU A 218 -48.23 29.76 -13.80
N GLU A 219 -47.25 30.66 -13.63
CA GLU A 219 -47.39 32.08 -13.95
C GLU A 219 -47.62 32.32 -15.44
N SER A 220 -46.84 31.66 -16.30
CA SER A 220 -47.01 31.75 -17.76
C SER A 220 -48.38 31.23 -18.20
N THR A 221 -48.91 30.18 -17.55
CA THR A 221 -50.25 29.65 -17.82
C THR A 221 -51.33 30.64 -17.38
N LYS A 222 -51.23 31.19 -16.16
CA LYS A 222 -52.15 32.22 -15.66
C LYS A 222 -52.17 33.45 -16.58
N MET A 223 -50.99 33.90 -17.03
CA MET A 223 -50.87 35.05 -17.94
C MET A 223 -51.40 34.76 -19.34
N ALA A 224 -51.19 33.55 -19.86
CA ALA A 224 -51.75 33.12 -21.14
C ALA A 224 -53.30 33.10 -21.09
N ILE A 225 -53.88 32.55 -20.02
CA ILE A 225 -55.34 32.56 -19.80
C ILE A 225 -55.86 34.00 -19.73
N ALA A 226 -55.20 34.89 -18.99
CA ALA A 226 -55.59 36.30 -18.90
C ALA A 226 -55.52 37.02 -20.26
N CYS A 227 -54.50 36.73 -21.07
CA CYS A 227 -54.39 37.26 -22.43
C CYS A 227 -55.53 36.72 -23.32
N VAL A 228 -55.85 35.43 -23.25
CA VAL A 228 -56.97 34.85 -24.02
C VAL A 228 -58.30 35.47 -23.61
N ALA A 229 -58.53 35.69 -22.31
CA ALA A 229 -59.74 36.32 -21.81
C ALA A 229 -59.89 37.78 -22.29
N SER A 230 -58.79 38.53 -22.39
CA SER A 230 -58.81 39.89 -22.96
C SER A 230 -59.02 39.91 -24.48
N PHE A 231 -58.61 38.86 -25.20
CA PHE A 231 -58.96 38.70 -26.62
C PHE A 231 -60.41 38.27 -26.84
N ALA A 232 -60.95 37.40 -25.97
CA ALA A 232 -62.34 36.92 -26.06
C ALA A 232 -63.36 38.05 -25.88
N THR A 233 -63.02 39.10 -25.14
CA THR A 233 -63.85 40.29 -24.93
C THR A 233 -63.78 41.30 -26.08
N ALA A 234 -62.81 41.19 -26.99
CA ALA A 234 -62.56 42.17 -28.07
C ALA A 234 -63.14 41.79 -29.45
N ALA A 235 -64.04 40.82 -29.52
CA ALA A 235 -64.74 40.35 -30.73
C ALA A 235 -63.85 39.67 -31.79
N LEU A 236 -63.94 38.33 -31.85
CA LEU A 236 -63.98 37.43 -33.03
C LEU A 236 -63.64 36.00 -32.54
N GLY A 237 -64.69 35.18 -32.38
CA GLY A 237 -64.72 33.95 -31.57
C GLY A 237 -63.97 32.71 -32.09
N VAL A 238 -62.69 32.81 -32.46
CA VAL A 238 -61.89 31.64 -32.91
C VAL A 238 -60.57 31.45 -32.11
N GLY A 239 -60.20 32.38 -31.22
CA GLY A 239 -58.86 32.41 -30.60
C GLY A 239 -58.59 31.42 -29.46
N ALA A 240 -59.62 30.95 -28.73
CA ALA A 240 -59.40 30.19 -27.49
C ALA A 240 -58.81 28.77 -27.71
N ALA A 241 -59.11 28.14 -28.86
CA ALA A 241 -58.64 26.79 -29.16
C ALA A 241 -57.16 26.72 -29.61
N ILE A 242 -56.60 27.82 -30.11
CA ILE A 242 -55.22 27.84 -30.66
C ILE A 242 -54.18 27.96 -29.54
N VAL A 243 -54.50 28.66 -28.45
CA VAL A 243 -53.56 28.90 -27.34
C VAL A 243 -53.34 27.65 -26.48
N THR A 244 -54.37 26.81 -26.31
CA THR A 244 -54.25 25.55 -25.58
C THR A 244 -53.45 24.49 -26.32
N LEU A 245 -53.42 24.56 -27.67
CA LEU A 245 -52.78 23.55 -28.51
C LEU A 245 -51.31 23.86 -28.82
N SER A 246 -50.91 25.14 -28.89
CA SER A 246 -49.50 25.51 -29.07
C SER A 246 -49.20 26.94 -28.59
N PRO A 247 -48.58 27.09 -27.40
CA PRO A 247 -48.09 28.39 -26.92
C PRO A 247 -47.11 29.06 -27.89
N GLU A 248 -46.36 28.28 -28.67
CA GLU A 248 -45.42 28.77 -29.68
C GLU A 248 -46.13 29.39 -30.88
N ALA A 249 -47.24 28.76 -31.35
CA ALA A 249 -48.09 29.33 -32.39
C ALA A 249 -48.76 30.64 -31.93
N PHE A 250 -49.15 30.74 -30.65
CA PHE A 250 -49.67 31.98 -30.09
C PHE A 250 -48.61 33.10 -30.07
N ALA A 251 -47.37 32.81 -29.66
CA ALA A 251 -46.30 33.79 -29.67
C ALA A 251 -46.05 34.36 -31.09
N LEU A 252 -46.07 33.49 -32.12
CA LEU A 252 -45.97 33.91 -33.51
C LEU A 252 -47.16 34.77 -33.96
N ALA A 253 -48.38 34.41 -33.54
CA ALA A 253 -49.60 35.16 -33.84
C ALA A 253 -49.61 36.55 -33.18
N VAL A 254 -49.12 36.68 -31.94
CA VAL A 254 -48.95 37.98 -31.28
C VAL A 254 -47.90 38.83 -32.02
N HIS A 255 -46.83 38.22 -32.52
CA HIS A 255 -45.77 38.94 -33.24
C HIS A 255 -46.25 39.47 -34.61
N THR A 256 -47.09 38.72 -35.33
CA THR A 256 -47.73 39.19 -36.57
C THR A 256 -48.79 40.25 -36.31
N PHE A 257 -49.58 40.12 -35.23
CA PHE A 257 -50.55 41.13 -34.80
C PHE A 257 -49.87 42.48 -34.45
N LYS A 258 -48.75 42.45 -33.72
CA LYS A 258 -47.95 43.65 -33.39
C LYS A 258 -47.45 44.39 -34.63
N ARG A 259 -47.22 43.69 -35.74
CA ARG A 259 -46.79 44.30 -37.01
C ARG A 259 -47.94 45.01 -37.72
N ASN A 260 -49.16 44.49 -37.62
CA ASN A 260 -50.35 45.02 -38.29
C ASN A 260 -51.07 46.15 -37.51
N VAL A 261 -50.95 46.19 -36.18
CA VAL A 261 -51.62 47.21 -35.33
C VAL A 261 -50.88 48.56 -35.29
N ARG A 262 -49.68 48.66 -35.90
CA ARG A 262 -48.90 49.91 -35.94
C ARG A 262 -49.59 51.07 -36.68
N THR A 263 -50.72 50.82 -37.34
CA THR A 263 -51.52 51.81 -38.08
C THR A 263 -52.72 52.39 -37.31
N SER A 264 -53.08 51.87 -36.12
CA SER A 264 -54.27 52.34 -35.37
C SER A 264 -53.90 52.94 -34.00
N LYS A 265 -54.20 54.23 -33.80
CA LYS A 265 -53.61 55.07 -32.72
C LYS A 265 -54.34 55.07 -31.36
N THR A 266 -55.47 54.39 -31.17
CA THR A 266 -56.38 54.75 -30.05
C THR A 266 -56.73 53.71 -28.97
N SER A 267 -56.14 52.50 -28.92
CA SER A 267 -56.43 51.58 -27.78
C SER A 267 -55.36 50.53 -27.42
N ALA A 268 -54.13 50.64 -27.93
CA ALA A 268 -53.13 49.55 -27.87
C ALA A 268 -52.26 49.48 -26.59
N VAL A 269 -52.43 50.37 -25.59
CA VAL A 269 -51.45 50.48 -24.49
C VAL A 269 -51.48 49.29 -23.52
N ALA A 270 -52.65 48.71 -23.24
CA ALA A 270 -52.78 47.58 -22.30
C ALA A 270 -52.22 46.24 -22.84
N LEU A 271 -52.30 46.01 -24.15
CA LEU A 271 -51.84 44.77 -24.79
C LEU A 271 -50.30 44.69 -24.92
N VAL A 272 -49.62 45.82 -25.01
CA VAL A 272 -48.15 45.87 -25.14
C VAL A 272 -47.46 45.46 -23.83
N HIS A 273 -48.05 45.77 -22.67
CA HIS A 273 -47.44 45.51 -21.36
C HIS A 273 -47.51 44.02 -20.95
N SER A 274 -48.59 43.31 -21.30
CA SER A 274 -48.71 41.87 -21.01
C SER A 274 -47.80 41.01 -21.90
N GLY A 275 -47.56 41.43 -23.14
CA GLY A 275 -46.68 40.71 -24.07
C GLY A 275 -45.21 40.70 -23.64
N SER A 276 -44.69 41.80 -23.09
CA SER A 276 -43.30 41.85 -22.61
C SER A 276 -43.07 40.94 -21.41
N LYS A 277 -44.00 40.89 -20.46
CA LYS A 277 -43.90 40.03 -19.26
C LYS A 277 -43.98 38.54 -19.60
N LEU A 278 -44.78 38.15 -20.60
CA LEU A 278 -44.80 36.77 -21.09
C LEU A 278 -43.47 36.39 -21.75
N SER A 279 -42.90 37.30 -22.55
CA SER A 279 -41.60 37.08 -23.19
C SER A 279 -40.48 36.90 -22.16
N THR A 280 -40.46 37.68 -21.07
CA THR A 280 -39.47 37.52 -19.99
C THR A 280 -39.61 36.19 -19.27
N LEU A 281 -40.85 35.74 -18.98
CA LEU A 281 -41.09 34.42 -18.36
C LEU A 281 -40.65 33.27 -19.26
N LEU A 282 -40.83 33.37 -20.58
CA LEU A 282 -40.37 32.35 -21.53
C LEU A 282 -38.83 32.28 -21.61
N HIS A 283 -38.14 33.42 -21.56
CA HIS A 283 -36.69 33.46 -21.47
C HIS A 283 -36.19 32.84 -20.16
N GLU A 284 -36.77 33.25 -19.03
CA GLU A 284 -36.41 32.70 -17.72
C GLU A 284 -36.64 31.17 -17.66
N LYS A 285 -37.75 30.68 -18.24
CA LYS A 285 -38.02 29.25 -18.38
C LYS A 285 -36.93 28.52 -19.16
N LYS A 286 -36.45 29.12 -20.25
CA LYS A 286 -35.38 28.55 -21.08
C LYS A 286 -34.06 28.50 -20.30
N ASP A 287 -33.73 29.56 -19.58
CA ASP A 287 -32.50 29.65 -18.77
C ASP A 287 -32.52 28.63 -17.63
N VAL A 288 -33.64 28.52 -16.89
CA VAL A 288 -33.81 27.52 -15.82
C VAL A 288 -33.70 26.10 -16.37
N LYS A 289 -34.28 25.81 -17.56
CA LYS A 289 -34.12 24.50 -18.21
C LYS A 289 -32.67 24.20 -18.60
N GLN A 290 -31.95 25.19 -19.11
CA GLN A 290 -30.54 25.04 -19.46
C GLN A 290 -29.68 24.79 -18.23
N GLU A 291 -29.93 25.52 -17.14
CA GLU A 291 -29.27 25.34 -15.85
C GLU A 291 -29.56 23.95 -15.26
N LEU A 292 -30.82 23.49 -15.33
CA LEU A 292 -31.22 22.16 -14.91
C LEU A 292 -30.45 21.07 -15.67
N LYS A 293 -30.32 21.22 -17.00
CA LYS A 293 -29.55 20.29 -17.82
C LYS A 293 -28.07 20.27 -17.42
N LYS A 294 -27.50 21.44 -17.10
CA LYS A 294 -26.11 21.56 -16.63
C LYS A 294 -25.93 20.85 -15.29
N CYS A 295 -26.76 21.15 -14.29
CA CYS A 295 -26.68 20.54 -12.96
C CYS A 295 -26.96 19.03 -13.01
N SER A 296 -27.88 18.57 -13.87
CA SER A 296 -28.11 17.13 -14.06
C SER A 296 -26.87 16.43 -14.61
N LYS A 297 -26.13 17.06 -15.54
CA LYS A 297 -24.87 16.53 -16.06
C LYS A 297 -23.79 16.52 -14.98
N GLU A 298 -23.66 17.61 -14.23
CA GLU A 298 -22.74 17.71 -13.08
C GLU A 298 -22.99 16.59 -12.05
N ALA A 299 -24.26 16.33 -11.70
CA ALA A 299 -24.63 15.24 -10.80
C ALA A 299 -24.29 13.85 -11.35
N GLU A 300 -24.49 13.62 -12.66
CA GLU A 300 -24.10 12.37 -13.32
C GLU A 300 -22.57 12.17 -13.28
N ASP A 301 -21.81 13.21 -13.58
CA ASP A 301 -20.34 13.18 -13.53
C ASP A 301 -19.82 12.95 -12.10
N LEU A 302 -20.41 13.58 -11.09
CA LEU A 302 -20.12 13.35 -9.68
C LEU A 302 -20.46 11.92 -9.25
N SER A 303 -21.60 11.39 -9.69
CA SER A 303 -21.99 10.00 -9.40
C SER A 303 -21.03 9.00 -10.04
N LYS A 304 -20.54 9.25 -11.26
CA LYS A 304 -19.48 8.44 -11.89
C LYS A 304 -18.18 8.50 -11.11
N ARG A 305 -17.76 9.68 -10.64
CA ARG A 305 -16.56 9.85 -9.79
C ARG A 305 -16.71 9.07 -8.48
N MET A 306 -17.88 9.16 -7.83
CA MET A 306 -18.17 8.41 -6.61
C MET A 306 -18.13 6.88 -6.84
N SER A 307 -18.72 6.41 -7.94
CA SER A 307 -18.67 4.99 -8.31
C SER A 307 -17.24 4.52 -8.61
N ALA A 308 -16.43 5.36 -9.25
CA ALA A 308 -15.02 5.06 -9.47
C ALA A 308 -14.26 4.97 -8.13
N LEU A 309 -14.45 5.93 -7.22
CA LEU A 309 -13.86 5.92 -5.89
C LEU A 309 -14.23 4.65 -5.11
N TYR A 310 -15.49 4.23 -5.18
CA TYR A 310 -15.94 2.98 -4.57
C TYR A 310 -15.23 1.74 -5.17
N GLY A 311 -15.02 1.73 -6.50
CA GLY A 311 -14.23 0.69 -7.16
C GLY A 311 -12.78 0.63 -6.65
N TYR A 312 -12.16 1.80 -6.44
CA TYR A 312 -10.82 1.87 -5.83
C TYR A 312 -10.82 1.46 -4.37
N LYS A 313 -11.82 1.84 -3.58
CA LYS A 313 -11.97 1.40 -2.18
C LYS A 313 -11.97 -0.13 -2.11
N LEU A 314 -12.76 -0.81 -2.93
CA LEU A 314 -12.77 -2.28 -2.99
C LEU A 314 -11.42 -2.88 -3.39
N SER A 315 -10.74 -2.29 -4.38
CA SER A 315 -9.40 -2.73 -4.78
C SER A 315 -8.40 -2.56 -3.64
N LEU A 316 -8.44 -1.41 -2.96
CA LEU A 316 -7.54 -1.06 -1.87
C LEU A 316 -7.80 -1.89 -0.62
N GLU A 317 -9.03 -2.35 -0.37
CA GLU A 317 -9.27 -3.34 0.71
C GLU A 317 -8.48 -4.63 0.48
N SER A 318 -8.38 -5.11 -0.77
CA SER A 318 -7.51 -6.25 -1.09
C SER A 318 -6.04 -5.89 -0.87
N THR A 319 -5.64 -4.67 -1.26
CA THR A 319 -4.29 -4.15 -1.04
C THR A 319 -3.94 -4.07 0.44
N LYS A 320 -4.89 -3.74 1.34
CA LYS A 320 -4.65 -3.72 2.79
C LYS A 320 -4.29 -5.10 3.34
N SER A 321 -5.02 -6.14 2.91
CA SER A 321 -4.69 -7.52 3.30
C SER A 321 -3.29 -7.92 2.79
N ASP A 322 -2.92 -7.47 1.59
CA ASP A 322 -1.56 -7.66 1.07
C ASP A 322 -0.50 -6.93 1.90
N VAL A 323 -0.79 -5.71 2.37
CA VAL A 323 0.08 -4.91 3.24
C VAL A 323 0.27 -5.58 4.61
N GLU A 324 -0.79 -6.11 5.22
CA GLU A 324 -0.72 -6.85 6.48
C GLU A 324 0.10 -8.14 6.34
N MET A 325 -0.12 -8.89 5.26
CA MET A 325 0.66 -10.08 4.96
C MET A 325 2.15 -9.73 4.78
N LEU A 326 2.45 -8.64 4.06
CA LEU A 326 3.80 -8.15 3.86
C LEU A 326 4.47 -7.75 5.19
N SER A 327 3.78 -7.01 6.07
CA SER A 327 4.30 -6.67 7.40
C SER A 327 4.62 -7.92 8.23
N SER A 328 3.77 -8.94 8.18
CA SER A 328 4.01 -10.24 8.82
C SER A 328 5.25 -10.94 8.25
N GLN A 329 5.42 -10.92 6.92
CA GLN A 329 6.61 -11.48 6.26
C GLN A 329 7.89 -10.73 6.66
N ILE A 330 7.89 -9.40 6.74
CA ILE A 330 9.04 -8.61 7.22
C ILE A 330 9.36 -8.96 8.68
N SER A 331 8.35 -9.21 9.51
CA SER A 331 8.53 -9.63 10.90
C SER A 331 9.27 -10.98 11.05
N THR A 332 9.27 -11.84 10.03
CA THR A 332 10.07 -13.07 10.07
C THR A 332 11.58 -12.80 10.11
N PHE A 333 12.06 -11.71 9.50
CA PHE A 333 13.47 -11.29 9.57
C PHE A 333 13.86 -10.88 10.98
N VAL A 334 12.94 -10.23 11.71
CA VAL A 334 13.13 -9.83 13.11
C VAL A 334 13.43 -11.06 13.96
N ASN A 335 12.71 -12.16 13.74
CA ASN A 335 12.90 -13.41 14.47
C ASN A 335 14.25 -14.07 14.15
N ILE A 336 14.66 -14.10 12.88
CA ILE A 336 15.95 -14.67 12.46
C ILE A 336 17.11 -13.91 13.10
N TRP A 337 17.11 -12.58 13.02
CA TRP A 337 18.15 -11.75 13.63
C TRP A 337 18.13 -11.83 15.16
N GLN A 338 16.97 -12.00 15.78
CA GLN A 338 16.85 -12.24 17.21
C GLN A 338 17.48 -13.57 17.63
N SER A 339 17.24 -14.65 16.89
CA SER A 339 17.88 -15.95 17.15
C SER A 339 19.39 -15.86 16.97
N LEU A 340 19.87 -15.26 15.88
CA LEU A 340 21.31 -15.07 15.67
C LEU A 340 21.93 -14.29 16.82
N LYS A 341 21.30 -13.19 17.25
CA LYS A 341 21.75 -12.41 18.41
C LYS A 341 21.89 -13.27 19.67
N GLN A 342 20.87 -14.08 19.98
CA GLN A 342 20.89 -14.96 21.15
C GLN A 342 22.02 -15.98 21.07
N ASP A 343 22.27 -16.56 19.89
CA ASP A 343 23.36 -17.51 19.67
C ASP A 343 24.72 -16.84 19.85
N LEU A 344 24.93 -15.64 19.28
CA LEU A 344 26.16 -14.86 19.47
C LEU A 344 26.36 -14.48 20.94
N HIS A 345 25.29 -14.08 21.64
CA HIS A 345 25.36 -13.72 23.04
C HIS A 345 25.71 -14.91 23.94
N SER A 346 25.01 -16.04 23.79
CA SER A 346 25.30 -17.26 24.55
C SER A 346 26.74 -17.72 24.32
N PHE A 347 27.22 -17.58 23.08
CA PHE A 347 28.61 -17.86 22.77
C PHE A 347 29.57 -16.90 23.48
N ASN A 348 29.29 -15.60 23.44
CA ASN A 348 30.08 -14.60 24.15
C ASN A 348 30.23 -14.97 25.64
N GLU A 349 29.12 -15.32 26.29
CA GLU A 349 29.14 -15.75 27.69
C GLU A 349 30.03 -16.98 27.90
N GLN A 350 29.85 -18.02 27.08
CA GLN A 350 30.63 -19.26 27.18
C GLN A 350 32.12 -19.03 26.96
N LEU A 351 32.50 -18.22 25.96
CA LEU A 351 33.88 -17.82 25.73
C LEU A 351 34.42 -16.97 26.87
N GLY A 352 33.63 -16.04 27.38
CA GLY A 352 33.97 -15.19 28.52
C GLY A 352 34.29 -16.03 29.76
N TYR A 353 33.55 -17.12 30.01
CA TYR A 353 33.90 -18.08 31.06
C TYR A 353 35.22 -18.79 30.76
N ALA A 354 35.45 -19.26 29.54
CA ALA A 354 36.69 -19.96 29.17
C ALA A 354 37.94 -19.04 29.24
N ALA A 355 37.77 -17.75 28.95
CA ALA A 355 38.84 -16.75 28.93
C ALA A 355 39.27 -16.29 30.33
N LYS A 356 38.49 -16.55 31.40
CA LYS A 356 38.80 -16.04 32.75
C LYS A 356 40.22 -16.44 33.21
N PRO A 357 41.02 -15.52 33.76
CA PRO A 357 42.41 -15.80 34.14
C PRO A 357 42.53 -16.98 35.12
N ASN A 358 41.56 -17.10 36.04
CA ASN A 358 41.58 -18.06 37.15
C ASN A 358 41.01 -19.44 36.80
N ILE A 359 40.48 -19.64 35.60
CA ILE A 359 39.93 -20.92 35.17
C ILE A 359 41.01 -21.69 34.41
N LYS A 360 41.36 -22.88 34.92
CA LYS A 360 42.24 -23.83 34.22
C LYS A 360 41.48 -24.41 33.03
N ILE A 361 42.06 -24.30 31.85
CA ILE A 361 41.57 -24.93 30.63
C ILE A 361 41.60 -26.44 30.85
N ASN A 362 40.44 -27.10 30.72
CA ASN A 362 40.35 -28.54 30.93
C ASN A 362 40.78 -29.30 29.65
N LYS A 363 41.12 -30.59 29.79
CA LYS A 363 41.48 -31.45 28.65
C LYS A 363 40.38 -31.61 27.58
N PHE A 364 39.14 -31.21 27.88
CA PHE A 364 38.01 -31.27 26.96
C PHE A 364 37.88 -29.99 26.11
N PHE A 365 38.61 -28.94 26.44
CA PHE A 365 38.56 -27.66 25.73
C PHE A 365 38.87 -27.79 24.23
N PRO A 366 39.92 -28.53 23.80
CA PRO A 366 40.15 -28.76 22.37
C PRO A 366 38.97 -29.47 21.68
N LYS A 367 38.33 -30.42 22.38
CA LYS A 367 37.16 -31.15 21.88
C LYS A 367 35.96 -30.19 21.71
N LYS A 368 35.74 -29.29 22.68
CA LYS A 368 34.70 -28.24 22.61
C LYS A 368 34.98 -27.27 21.45
N VAL A 369 36.21 -26.77 21.34
CA VAL A 369 36.69 -25.91 20.23
C VAL A 369 36.43 -26.55 18.86
N ALA A 370 36.75 -27.83 18.69
CA ALA A 370 36.51 -28.55 17.45
C ALA A 370 35.02 -28.70 17.09
N ASN A 371 34.15 -28.83 18.08
CA ASN A 371 32.69 -28.85 17.88
C ASN A 371 32.16 -27.48 17.49
N THR A 372 32.59 -26.44 18.21
CA THR A 372 32.23 -25.06 17.91
C THR A 372 32.64 -24.67 16.48
N ARG A 373 33.80 -25.15 16.02
CA ARG A 373 34.23 -25.00 14.62
C ARG A 373 33.22 -25.59 13.63
N GLY A 374 32.69 -26.78 13.87
CA GLY A 374 31.69 -27.40 12.98
C GLY A 374 30.40 -26.58 12.87
N LEU A 375 29.94 -26.03 14.00
CA LEU A 375 28.83 -25.08 14.06
C LEU A 375 29.13 -23.82 13.25
N TYR A 376 30.30 -23.20 13.45
CA TYR A 376 30.68 -21.99 12.72
C TYR A 376 30.80 -22.20 11.23
N THR A 377 31.42 -23.30 10.78
CA THR A 377 31.48 -23.59 9.34
C THR A 377 30.09 -23.67 8.72
N THR A 378 29.12 -24.22 9.46
CA THR A 378 27.73 -24.26 9.03
C THR A 378 27.14 -22.85 9.00
N LEU A 379 27.26 -22.09 10.09
CA LEU A 379 26.72 -20.73 10.17
C LEU A 379 27.34 -19.77 9.14
N ILE A 380 28.65 -19.85 8.89
CA ILE A 380 29.37 -19.11 7.85
C ILE A 380 28.72 -19.38 6.50
N PHE A 381 28.58 -20.66 6.14
CA PHE A 381 27.98 -21.04 4.87
C PHE A 381 26.54 -20.51 4.74
N LEU A 382 25.75 -20.60 5.81
CA LEU A 382 24.39 -20.10 5.85
C LEU A 382 24.30 -18.57 5.66
N LEU A 383 25.14 -17.81 6.37
CA LEU A 383 25.22 -16.36 6.21
C LEU A 383 25.66 -15.96 4.80
N GLU A 384 26.56 -16.71 4.18
CA GLU A 384 26.98 -16.48 2.81
C GLU A 384 25.89 -16.79 1.79
N GLU A 385 25.16 -17.89 1.93
CA GLU A 385 24.02 -18.19 1.07
C GLU A 385 22.88 -17.16 1.21
N TYR A 386 22.67 -16.62 2.42
CA TYR A 386 21.77 -15.49 2.62
C TYR A 386 22.29 -14.21 1.96
N ALA A 387 23.57 -13.88 2.17
CA ALA A 387 24.19 -12.66 1.65
C ALA A 387 24.26 -12.62 0.12
N LYS A 388 24.52 -13.75 -0.53
CA LYS A 388 24.46 -13.87 -1.99
C LYS A 388 23.09 -13.48 -2.55
N GLY A 389 22.03 -13.64 -1.74
CA GLY A 389 20.65 -13.48 -2.16
C GLY A 389 20.28 -14.45 -3.29
N SER A 390 19.10 -14.26 -3.86
CA SER A 390 18.80 -14.78 -5.18
C SER A 390 19.15 -13.73 -6.22
N VAL A 391 20.09 -14.05 -7.11
CA VAL A 391 20.28 -13.29 -8.35
C VAL A 391 19.03 -13.54 -9.20
N ASP A 392 18.07 -12.64 -9.15
CA ASP A 392 16.88 -12.70 -9.99
C ASP A 392 17.27 -12.32 -11.42
N VAL A 393 17.56 -13.33 -12.24
CA VAL A 393 17.77 -13.18 -13.68
C VAL A 393 16.51 -12.63 -14.38
N GLU A 394 15.35 -12.70 -13.73
CA GLU A 394 14.05 -12.32 -14.32
C GLU A 394 13.74 -10.80 -14.29
N ASP A 395 14.50 -9.98 -13.55
CA ASP A 395 14.22 -8.54 -13.43
C ASP A 395 14.85 -7.68 -14.56
N GLU A 396 15.72 -8.23 -15.40
CA GLU A 396 16.26 -7.52 -16.58
C GLU A 396 15.26 -7.39 -17.73
N GLU A 397 14.29 -8.31 -17.88
CA GLU A 397 13.38 -8.31 -19.03
C GLU A 397 12.20 -7.34 -18.89
N THR A 398 11.77 -6.98 -17.67
CA THR A 398 10.56 -6.16 -17.48
C THR A 398 10.78 -4.64 -17.46
N LEU A 399 12.02 -4.16 -17.37
CA LEU A 399 12.34 -2.73 -17.44
C LEU A 399 12.47 -2.20 -18.88
N CYS A 400 12.73 -3.07 -19.87
CA CYS A 400 12.93 -2.64 -21.26
C CYS A 400 11.64 -2.35 -22.05
N ASP A 401 10.46 -2.77 -21.59
CA ASP A 401 9.22 -2.68 -22.40
C ASP A 401 8.41 -1.38 -22.19
N SER A 402 8.85 -0.47 -21.32
CA SER A 402 8.08 0.76 -21.03
C SER A 402 8.36 1.95 -21.97
N ASP A 403 9.44 1.91 -22.78
CA ASP A 403 9.76 2.95 -23.76
C ASP A 403 9.06 2.78 -25.14
N GLY A 404 8.22 1.74 -25.29
CA GLY A 404 7.45 1.46 -26.50
C GLY A 404 6.20 2.31 -26.73
N VAL A 405 5.97 3.40 -25.98
CA VAL A 405 4.81 4.27 -26.19
C VAL A 405 5.07 5.25 -27.34
N LYS A 406 4.78 4.75 -28.54
CA LYS A 406 4.20 5.45 -29.70
C LYS A 406 4.47 6.97 -29.76
N LYS A 407 5.52 7.34 -30.50
CA LYS A 407 5.44 8.51 -31.40
C LYS A 407 4.33 8.24 -32.41
N ALA A 408 3.11 8.66 -32.10
CA ALA A 408 2.08 8.84 -33.12
C ALA A 408 2.42 10.13 -33.88
N GLU A 409 2.62 9.96 -35.19
CA GLU A 409 2.92 10.99 -36.17
C GLU A 409 1.88 12.12 -36.16
N ILE A 410 2.39 13.31 -36.50
CA ILE A 410 1.66 14.55 -36.79
C ILE A 410 0.79 14.38 -38.04
#